data_AF-A0A1G9LY48-F1
#
_entry.id   AF-A0A1G9LY48-F1
#
_cell.length_a   1.000
_cell.length_b   1.000
_cell.length_c   1.000
_cell.angle_alpha   90.00
_cell.angle_beta   90.00
_cell.angle_gamma   90.00
#
_symmetry.space_group_name_H-M   'P 1'
#
loop_
_entity.id
_entity.type
_entity.pdbx_description
1 polymer ?
#
loop_
_entity_poly.entity_id
_entity_poly.type
_entity_poly.pdbx_seq_one_letter_code
_entity_poly.pdbx_strand_id
1 'polypeptide(L)'
;MNLIELEGENKLKSPSKKFLSVLFLAMLAGFIFLNLAGSELRAAEVSEESRYVLIHLDGISGENFYNNMEAGELPNLADFFYEEEMRGRAITYYPPSTPAVITRLKEGKTPAQGSIVDWEGYSPEAGRTYSQLESTAEMVSSKGRRSRGTFLQGVPGFHIPVGRSLGNLPYLLDDYQALEFYWFSTDFFAHAFGSGAQKRQLERFDREFGRFVEGLDEEKLENLNVIIYADHGMNFGEMVEVEDDVKRLAGEHFRAYSYPNLYLEEIRGIRRSREKKDQLARDVVEKSELDLAFYRTPSGEVKGYGPESRIRLSLAGEDIDGGISYEYEGRDVFGYYDAGYKGEYLTPEEWLEKTGHLDFPAAPVNLMSLMKNPEAGDIVVVLNPPKFTGGGYVRHASHQSLEARDMTVPLLVRGDQLKSLYGEEYIWLPDIFSHRLDVDFDGAEPERENHSLSLWTGAGEPGGSLSFSPTYRVRLGYDNFGGGDSAAWAEYDFYSSYLHRLWLGGGLNEPHSSADLTGRLRYDLRLRRLVASYINYFNGRDSEQRLRFELASSFDLKVFDFEKLGIRISW
;
A
#
# COMPACT_ATOMS: atom_id res chain seq x y z
N MET A 1 -52.70 -71.01 -9.84
CA MET A 1 -53.43 -70.14 -10.78
C MET A 1 -53.55 -68.77 -10.12
N ASN A 2 -52.79 -67.80 -10.64
CA ASN A 2 -52.99 -66.34 -10.61
C ASN A 2 -51.61 -65.64 -10.63
N LEU A 3 -51.20 -65.34 -11.86
CA LEU A 3 -50.19 -64.34 -12.23
C LEU A 3 -50.87 -62.97 -12.14
N ILE A 4 -50.20 -62.00 -11.51
CA ILE A 4 -50.57 -60.58 -11.56
C ILE A 4 -49.60 -59.92 -12.55
N GLU A 5 -50.13 -59.34 -13.61
CA GLU A 5 -49.42 -58.57 -14.63
C GLU A 5 -48.81 -57.29 -14.04
N LEU A 6 -47.54 -57.05 -14.38
CA LEU A 6 -46.82 -55.79 -14.21
C LEU A 6 -46.82 -55.06 -15.56
N GLU A 7 -47.55 -53.96 -15.67
CA GLU A 7 -47.30 -52.92 -16.68
C GLU A 7 -47.08 -51.58 -15.95
N GLY A 8 -45.84 -51.11 -15.98
CA GLY A 8 -45.46 -49.77 -15.53
C GLY A 8 -44.82 -49.01 -16.69
N GLU A 9 -45.58 -48.14 -17.34
CA GLU A 9 -45.06 -47.15 -18.29
C GLU A 9 -44.34 -46.02 -17.52
N ASN A 10 -43.01 -46.01 -17.55
CA ASN A 10 -42.20 -44.84 -17.19
C ASN A 10 -42.30 -43.77 -18.29
N LYS A 11 -43.25 -42.84 -18.16
CA LYS A 11 -43.25 -41.59 -18.96
C LYS A 11 -42.31 -40.57 -18.33
N LEU A 12 -41.13 -40.40 -18.91
CA LEU A 12 -40.28 -39.21 -18.71
C LEU A 12 -41.13 -37.95 -18.93
N LYS A 13 -41.36 -37.15 -17.88
CA LYS A 13 -42.01 -35.86 -18.00
C LYS A 13 -41.11 -34.93 -18.80
N SER A 14 -41.56 -34.51 -19.98
CA SER A 14 -40.88 -33.49 -20.77
C SER A 14 -40.72 -32.20 -19.96
N PRO A 15 -39.59 -31.48 -20.06
CA PRO A 15 -39.42 -30.19 -19.41
C PRO A 15 -40.59 -29.26 -19.73
N SER A 16 -41.00 -28.43 -18.77
CA SER A 16 -42.13 -27.52 -18.98
C SER A 16 -41.85 -26.60 -20.17
N LYS A 17 -42.88 -26.32 -21.00
CA LYS A 17 -42.73 -25.44 -22.18
C LYS A 17 -42.16 -24.06 -21.83
N LYS A 18 -42.34 -23.60 -20.57
CA LYS A 18 -41.74 -22.36 -20.03
C LYS A 18 -40.23 -22.50 -19.78
N PHE A 19 -39.78 -23.63 -19.24
CA PHE A 19 -38.35 -23.92 -19.06
C PHE A 19 -37.61 -24.03 -20.40
N LEU A 20 -38.19 -24.73 -21.37
CA LEU A 20 -37.65 -24.82 -22.74
C LEU A 20 -37.63 -23.46 -23.46
N SER A 21 -38.60 -22.58 -23.21
CA SER A 21 -38.61 -21.24 -23.83
C SER A 21 -37.67 -20.26 -23.16
N VAL A 22 -37.46 -20.33 -21.84
CA VAL A 22 -36.42 -19.56 -21.15
C VAL A 22 -35.02 -20.05 -21.51
N LEU A 23 -34.79 -21.37 -21.59
CA LEU A 23 -33.52 -21.95 -22.03
C LEU A 23 -33.25 -21.60 -23.51
N PHE A 24 -34.27 -21.62 -24.36
CA PHE A 24 -34.14 -21.20 -25.76
C PHE A 24 -33.89 -19.69 -25.89
N LEU A 25 -34.54 -18.83 -25.10
CA LEU A 25 -34.26 -17.39 -25.07
C LEU A 25 -32.86 -17.08 -24.51
N ALA A 26 -32.39 -17.82 -23.50
CA ALA A 26 -31.04 -17.68 -22.94
C ALA A 26 -29.96 -18.20 -23.92
N MET A 27 -30.21 -19.31 -24.61
CA MET A 27 -29.33 -19.79 -25.67
C MET A 27 -29.36 -18.87 -26.89
N LEU A 28 -30.50 -18.29 -27.26
CA LEU A 28 -30.62 -17.37 -28.39
C LEU A 28 -29.98 -16.01 -28.05
N ALA A 29 -30.14 -15.50 -26.83
CA ALA A 29 -29.42 -14.32 -26.35
C ALA A 29 -27.91 -14.58 -26.28
N GLY A 30 -27.51 -15.77 -25.80
CA GLY A 30 -26.12 -16.22 -25.81
C GLY A 30 -25.56 -16.38 -27.22
N PHE A 31 -26.32 -16.90 -28.18
CA PHE A 31 -25.91 -17.09 -29.58
C PHE A 31 -25.86 -15.76 -30.34
N ILE A 32 -26.78 -14.83 -30.07
CA ILE A 32 -26.75 -13.45 -30.60
C ILE A 32 -25.55 -12.69 -30.01
N PHE A 33 -25.23 -12.84 -28.72
CA PHE A 33 -24.02 -12.29 -28.12
C PHE A 33 -22.74 -12.95 -28.65
N LEU A 34 -22.72 -14.27 -28.86
CA LEU A 34 -21.58 -14.99 -29.46
C LEU A 34 -21.35 -14.61 -30.92
N ASN A 35 -22.39 -14.26 -31.68
CA ASN A 35 -22.25 -13.78 -33.07
C ASN A 35 -21.95 -12.27 -33.15
N LEU A 36 -22.39 -11.46 -32.19
CA LEU A 36 -21.99 -10.05 -32.05
C LEU A 36 -20.55 -9.91 -31.51
N ALA A 37 -20.10 -10.84 -30.66
CA ALA A 37 -18.69 -10.97 -30.23
C ALA A 37 -17.85 -11.76 -31.23
N GLY A 38 -18.47 -12.49 -32.15
CA GLY A 38 -17.80 -13.27 -33.20
C GLY A 38 -17.11 -12.43 -34.28
N SER A 39 -17.38 -11.12 -34.35
CA SER A 39 -16.57 -10.17 -35.12
C SER A 39 -15.31 -9.68 -34.40
N GLU A 40 -15.12 -10.04 -33.12
CA GLU A 40 -13.91 -9.76 -32.33
C GLU A 40 -13.21 -11.06 -31.85
N LEU A 41 -13.45 -12.19 -32.51
CA LEU A 41 -12.50 -13.31 -32.54
C LEU A 41 -11.33 -12.97 -33.48
N ARG A 42 -10.75 -11.77 -33.33
CA ARG A 42 -9.29 -11.69 -33.44
C ARG A 42 -8.81 -12.30 -32.14
N ALA A 43 -7.79 -13.16 -32.20
CA ALA A 43 -6.92 -13.29 -31.05
C ALA A 43 -6.71 -11.86 -30.55
N ALA A 44 -7.18 -11.55 -29.34
CA ALA A 44 -6.73 -10.34 -28.69
C ALA A 44 -5.21 -10.47 -28.81
N GLU A 45 -4.61 -9.61 -29.64
CA GLU A 45 -3.21 -9.30 -29.47
C GLU A 45 -3.16 -8.94 -27.99
N VAL A 46 -2.65 -9.88 -27.19
CA VAL A 46 -2.14 -9.60 -25.86
C VAL A 46 -1.24 -8.41 -26.15
N SER A 47 -1.70 -7.21 -25.83
CA SER A 47 -0.80 -6.08 -25.82
C SER A 47 0.36 -6.55 -24.94
N GLU A 48 1.58 -6.26 -25.38
CA GLU A 48 2.80 -6.38 -24.57
C GLU A 48 2.71 -5.37 -23.40
N GLU A 49 1.65 -5.48 -22.61
CA GLU A 49 1.28 -4.53 -21.59
C GLU A 49 2.19 -4.81 -20.40
N SER A 50 3.12 -3.87 -20.25
CA SER A 50 4.01 -3.80 -19.10
C SER A 50 3.21 -3.91 -17.81
N ARG A 51 3.63 -4.85 -16.95
CA ARG A 51 3.02 -5.07 -15.65
C ARG A 51 3.87 -4.40 -14.57
N TYR A 52 3.23 -3.95 -13.50
CA TYR A 52 3.91 -3.24 -12.41
C TYR A 52 3.64 -3.90 -11.05
N VAL A 53 4.69 -4.08 -10.27
CA VAL A 53 4.61 -4.46 -8.86
C VAL A 53 5.38 -3.44 -8.05
N LEU A 54 4.64 -2.66 -7.27
CA LEU A 54 5.18 -1.70 -6.32
C LEU A 54 5.17 -2.33 -4.93
N ILE A 55 6.32 -2.44 -4.29
CA ILE A 55 6.45 -2.97 -2.93
C ILE A 55 6.98 -1.88 -2.01
N HIS A 56 6.19 -1.56 -1.00
CA HIS A 56 6.56 -0.69 0.09
C HIS A 56 7.03 -1.53 1.29
N LEU A 57 8.28 -1.35 1.70
CA LEU A 57 8.93 -2.03 2.80
C LEU A 57 9.12 -1.04 3.95
N ASP A 58 8.17 -1.00 4.88
CA ASP A 58 8.02 0.08 5.86
C ASP A 58 9.18 0.14 6.86
N GLY A 59 9.66 1.35 7.17
CA GLY A 59 10.57 1.62 8.28
C GLY A 59 11.90 0.88 8.22
N ILE A 60 12.64 1.02 7.11
CA ILE A 60 14.01 0.50 6.97
C ILE A 60 14.91 1.52 6.27
N SER A 61 16.04 1.85 6.90
CA SER A 61 16.99 2.81 6.33
C SER A 61 17.76 2.19 5.15
N GLY A 62 18.14 3.01 4.19
CA GLY A 62 18.95 2.58 3.05
C GLY A 62 20.26 1.93 3.51
N GLU A 63 20.94 2.53 4.50
CA GLU A 63 22.15 1.98 5.10
C GLU A 63 21.91 0.57 5.68
N ASN A 64 20.91 0.40 6.55
CA ASN A 64 20.64 -0.90 7.17
C ASN A 64 20.28 -1.94 6.10
N PHE A 65 19.46 -1.58 5.12
CA PHE A 65 19.05 -2.46 4.05
C PHE A 65 20.26 -2.98 3.24
N TYR A 66 21.09 -2.06 2.74
CA TYR A 66 22.25 -2.42 1.92
C TYR A 66 23.33 -3.14 2.71
N ASN A 67 23.55 -2.80 3.98
CA ASN A 67 24.46 -3.55 4.86
C ASN A 67 24.02 -5.02 5.01
N ASN A 68 22.71 -5.30 5.16
CA ASN A 68 22.21 -6.69 5.22
C ASN A 68 22.35 -7.40 3.86
N MET A 69 22.15 -6.68 2.74
CA MET A 69 22.34 -7.23 1.40
C MET A 69 23.80 -7.61 1.14
N GLU A 70 24.75 -6.72 1.45
CA GLU A 70 26.19 -6.92 1.31
C GLU A 70 26.73 -8.03 2.23
N ALA A 71 26.12 -8.19 3.41
CA ALA A 71 26.41 -9.29 4.33
C ALA A 71 25.90 -10.66 3.82
N GLY A 72 25.18 -10.70 2.69
CA GLY A 72 24.63 -11.93 2.11
C GLY A 72 23.36 -12.43 2.81
N GLU A 73 22.68 -11.56 3.56
CA GLU A 73 21.51 -11.91 4.37
C GLU A 73 20.19 -11.76 3.59
N LEU A 74 20.24 -11.08 2.43
CA LEU A 74 19.12 -10.87 1.50
C LEU A 74 19.39 -11.50 0.11
N PRO A 75 19.60 -12.83 0.03
CA PRO A 75 20.05 -13.48 -1.19
C PRO A 75 19.03 -13.42 -2.34
N ASN A 76 17.73 -13.44 -2.08
CA ASN A 76 16.72 -13.45 -3.15
C ASN A 76 16.61 -12.07 -3.81
N LEU A 77 16.65 -11.01 -3.00
CA LEU A 77 16.69 -9.64 -3.49
C LEU A 77 18.00 -9.36 -4.23
N ALA A 78 19.14 -9.82 -3.69
CA ALA A 78 20.44 -9.65 -4.34
C ALA A 78 20.50 -10.34 -5.72
N ASP A 79 19.93 -11.54 -5.84
CA ASP A 79 19.86 -12.31 -7.10
C ASP A 79 18.88 -11.67 -8.11
N PHE A 80 17.73 -11.21 -7.64
CA PHE A 80 16.74 -10.59 -8.53
C PHE A 80 17.17 -9.19 -9.00
N PHE A 81 17.83 -8.41 -8.17
CA PHE A 81 18.36 -7.08 -8.52
C PHE A 81 19.88 -7.17 -8.66
N TYR A 82 20.40 -8.08 -9.49
CA TYR A 82 21.82 -8.42 -9.54
C TYR A 82 22.71 -7.30 -10.11
N GLU A 83 22.17 -6.44 -10.97
CA GLU A 83 22.92 -5.29 -11.53
C GLU A 83 22.98 -4.16 -10.51
N GLU A 84 24.15 -3.56 -10.33
CA GLU A 84 24.30 -2.42 -9.41
C GLU A 84 23.43 -1.23 -9.82
N GLU A 85 23.23 -1.03 -11.13
CA GLU A 85 22.39 0.03 -11.68
C GLU A 85 20.91 -0.10 -11.28
N MET A 86 20.46 -1.28 -10.86
CA MET A 86 19.09 -1.50 -10.36
C MET A 86 18.91 -1.06 -8.89
N ARG A 87 19.98 -0.60 -8.24
CA ARG A 87 20.03 -0.30 -6.81
C ARG A 87 20.40 1.17 -6.60
N GLY A 88 19.53 1.90 -5.92
CA GLY A 88 19.74 3.31 -5.58
C GLY A 88 19.27 3.64 -4.17
N ARG A 89 19.36 4.90 -3.80
CA ARG A 89 18.80 5.43 -2.55
C ARG A 89 17.80 6.51 -2.88
N ALA A 90 16.71 6.55 -2.13
CA ALA A 90 15.76 7.64 -2.25
C ALA A 90 15.76 8.50 -0.98
N ILE A 91 15.57 9.81 -1.14
CA ILE A 91 15.37 10.75 -0.05
C ILE A 91 13.87 10.98 0.11
N THR A 92 13.36 10.72 1.31
CA THR A 92 11.93 10.88 1.64
C THR A 92 11.60 12.30 2.13
N TYR A 93 10.34 12.48 2.51
CA TYR A 93 9.81 13.71 3.09
C TYR A 93 10.13 13.87 4.56
N TYR A 94 10.23 15.12 5.00
CA TYR A 94 10.22 15.49 6.41
C TYR A 94 8.84 16.06 6.85
N PRO A 95 8.27 15.63 8.00
CA PRO A 95 8.76 14.53 8.82
C PRO A 95 8.58 13.17 8.12
N PRO A 96 9.54 12.24 8.27
CA PRO A 96 9.48 10.92 7.66
C PRO A 96 8.58 10.01 8.51
N SER A 97 7.26 10.25 8.51
CA SER A 97 6.28 9.37 9.14
C SER A 97 5.35 8.73 8.13
N THR A 98 4.97 7.48 8.39
CA THR A 98 4.17 6.64 7.49
C THR A 98 2.91 7.33 6.92
N PRO A 99 2.01 7.93 7.73
CA PRO A 99 0.81 8.56 7.18
C PRO A 99 1.15 9.85 6.43
N ALA A 100 2.18 10.58 6.85
CA ALA A 100 2.64 11.76 6.15
C ALA A 100 3.15 11.38 4.75
N VAL A 101 4.04 10.40 4.63
CA VAL A 101 4.63 10.01 3.34
C VAL A 101 3.59 9.32 2.44
N ILE A 102 2.94 8.26 2.90
CA ILE A 102 2.10 7.40 2.04
C ILE A 102 0.89 8.14 1.46
N THR A 103 0.27 9.05 2.22
CA THR A 103 -0.95 9.75 1.76
C THR A 103 -0.70 10.68 0.57
N ARG A 104 0.53 11.12 0.37
CA ARG A 104 0.88 12.16 -0.61
C ARG A 104 1.82 11.67 -1.72
N LEU A 105 2.55 10.58 -1.46
CA LEU A 105 3.62 10.09 -2.34
C LEU A 105 3.13 9.81 -3.77
N LYS A 106 2.05 9.02 -3.90
CA LYS A 106 1.47 8.68 -5.22
C LYS A 106 0.82 9.85 -5.94
N GLU A 107 0.37 10.86 -5.20
CA GLU A 107 -0.24 12.06 -5.78
C GLU A 107 0.81 13.09 -6.24
N GLY A 108 2.11 12.80 -6.01
CA GLY A 108 3.19 13.75 -6.30
C GLY A 108 3.14 15.01 -5.45
N LYS A 109 2.41 14.97 -4.32
CA LYS A 109 2.22 16.12 -3.44
C LYS A 109 3.42 16.28 -2.51
N THR A 110 3.98 17.50 -2.47
CA THR A 110 5.08 17.88 -1.60
C THR A 110 4.64 17.96 -0.12
N PRO A 111 5.59 18.02 0.85
CA PRO A 111 5.27 18.25 2.25
C PRO A 111 4.44 19.51 2.49
N ALA A 112 4.59 20.54 1.66
CA ALA A 112 3.81 21.77 1.73
C ALA A 112 2.31 21.60 1.43
N GLN A 113 1.92 20.52 0.74
CA GLN A 113 0.56 20.29 0.22
C GLN A 113 -0.24 19.23 0.98
N GLY A 114 0.37 18.52 1.94
CA GLY A 114 -0.27 17.44 2.70
C GLY A 114 -1.22 17.94 3.79
N SER A 115 -2.37 17.28 3.94
CA SER A 115 -3.38 17.50 5.01
C SER A 115 -2.93 16.96 6.38
N ILE A 116 -2.12 15.91 6.37
CA ILE A 116 -1.60 15.26 7.56
C ILE A 116 -0.10 15.52 7.62
N VAL A 117 0.40 15.99 8.76
CA VAL A 117 1.84 16.13 9.01
C VAL A 117 2.39 15.03 9.91
N ASP A 118 1.54 14.28 10.63
CA ASP A 118 1.96 13.11 11.40
C ASP A 118 0.82 12.13 11.80
N TRP A 119 1.11 11.12 12.62
CA TRP A 119 0.13 10.18 13.15
C TRP A 119 -1.00 10.85 13.94
N GLU A 120 -0.71 11.89 14.70
CA GLU A 120 -1.68 12.69 15.42
C GLU A 120 -1.22 14.14 15.45
N GLY A 121 -2.11 15.08 15.75
CA GLY A 121 -1.69 16.48 15.78
C GLY A 121 -2.83 17.45 15.94
N TYR A 122 -2.50 18.72 15.75
CA TYR A 122 -3.44 19.82 15.76
C TYR A 122 -3.51 20.42 14.36
N SER A 123 -4.72 20.51 13.81
CA SER A 123 -4.96 21.22 12.55
C SER A 123 -5.25 22.69 12.84
N PRO A 124 -4.36 23.62 12.46
CA PRO A 124 -4.62 25.05 12.61
C PRO A 124 -5.77 25.52 11.72
N GLU A 125 -5.93 24.94 10.51
CA GLU A 125 -7.01 25.28 9.60
C GLU A 125 -8.37 24.84 10.15
N ALA A 126 -8.48 23.60 10.62
CA ALA A 126 -9.73 23.08 11.18
C ALA A 126 -9.98 23.50 12.64
N GLY A 127 -8.98 24.06 13.32
CA GLY A 127 -9.05 24.50 14.71
C GLY A 127 -9.26 23.35 15.72
N ARG A 128 -8.88 22.12 15.36
CA ARG A 128 -9.10 20.91 16.16
C ARG A 128 -7.93 19.95 16.08
N THR A 129 -7.83 19.04 17.05
CA THR A 129 -6.92 17.90 16.96
C THR A 129 -7.46 16.83 16.01
N TYR A 130 -6.55 16.10 15.38
CA TYR A 130 -6.83 14.84 14.69
C TYR A 130 -6.09 13.71 15.39
N SER A 131 -6.67 12.52 15.34
CA SER A 131 -6.20 11.33 16.05
C SER A 131 -5.49 10.33 15.12
N GLN A 132 -4.75 9.39 15.71
CA GLN A 132 -4.16 8.25 15.01
C GLN A 132 -5.18 7.46 14.19
N LEU A 133 -6.43 7.35 14.65
CA LEU A 133 -7.48 6.66 13.91
C LEU A 133 -7.87 7.41 12.63
N GLU A 134 -7.93 8.74 12.67
CA GLU A 134 -8.21 9.56 11.49
C GLU A 134 -7.06 9.46 10.48
N SER A 135 -5.81 9.64 10.93
CA SER A 135 -4.65 9.51 10.06
C SER A 135 -4.50 8.10 9.48
N THR A 136 -4.79 7.06 10.27
CA THR A 136 -4.83 5.67 9.80
C THR A 136 -5.91 5.49 8.74
N ALA A 137 -7.12 6.02 8.95
CA ALA A 137 -8.21 5.90 7.99
C ALA A 137 -7.88 6.60 6.67
N GLU A 138 -7.30 7.80 6.72
CA GLU A 138 -6.86 8.54 5.54
C GLU A 138 -5.77 7.77 4.77
N MET A 139 -4.72 7.33 5.46
CA MET A 139 -3.65 6.51 4.88
C MET A 139 -4.16 5.18 4.30
N VAL A 140 -5.08 4.49 4.97
CA VAL A 140 -5.65 3.25 4.42
C VAL A 140 -6.54 3.55 3.21
N SER A 141 -7.20 4.70 3.18
CA SER A 141 -8.08 5.09 2.07
C SER A 141 -7.30 5.48 0.81
N SER A 142 -6.09 6.05 0.95
CA SER A 142 -5.21 6.44 -0.17
C SER A 142 -4.57 5.24 -0.89
N LYS A 143 -4.66 4.04 -0.31
CA LYS A 143 -4.12 2.81 -0.89
C LYS A 143 -5.12 2.13 -1.82
N GLY A 144 -4.57 1.42 -2.81
CA GLY A 144 -5.33 0.53 -3.68
C GLY A 144 -6.14 -0.48 -2.87
N ARG A 145 -7.33 -0.83 -3.37
CA ARG A 145 -8.33 -1.62 -2.62
C ARG A 145 -7.77 -2.91 -2.02
N ARG A 146 -6.99 -3.65 -2.81
CA ARG A 146 -6.39 -4.95 -2.39
C ARG A 146 -5.31 -4.79 -1.32
N SER A 147 -4.68 -3.63 -1.29
CA SER A 147 -3.55 -3.28 -0.43
C SER A 147 -4.03 -2.82 0.94
N ARG A 148 -5.26 -2.31 1.08
CA ARG A 148 -5.81 -1.82 2.36
C ARG A 148 -5.70 -2.84 3.51
N GLY A 149 -5.86 -4.12 3.20
CA GLY A 149 -5.80 -5.20 4.19
C GLY A 149 -4.40 -5.49 4.75
N THR A 150 -3.32 -5.07 4.06
CA THR A 150 -1.95 -5.38 4.49
C THR A 150 -1.56 -4.61 5.76
N PHE A 151 -2.18 -3.47 6.05
CA PHE A 151 -1.97 -2.73 7.30
C PHE A 151 -2.25 -3.60 8.53
N LEU A 152 -3.39 -4.31 8.54
CA LEU A 152 -3.72 -5.26 9.61
C LEU A 152 -2.74 -6.44 9.66
N GLN A 153 -2.15 -6.80 8.53
CA GLN A 153 -1.10 -7.83 8.46
C GLN A 153 0.28 -7.31 8.92
N GLY A 154 0.43 -6.03 9.27
CA GLY A 154 1.62 -5.52 9.95
C GLY A 154 1.67 -5.91 11.44
N VAL A 155 0.50 -6.07 12.05
CA VAL A 155 0.35 -6.25 13.50
C VAL A 155 0.82 -7.65 13.95
N PRO A 156 1.59 -7.77 15.05
CA PRO A 156 1.98 -9.07 15.61
C PRO A 156 0.78 -10.00 15.84
N GLY A 157 0.96 -11.28 15.56
CA GLY A 157 -0.12 -12.27 15.52
C GLY A 157 -0.89 -12.30 14.20
N PHE A 158 -1.11 -11.15 13.55
CA PHE A 158 -1.77 -11.06 12.24
C PHE A 158 -0.80 -11.00 11.06
N HIS A 159 0.50 -10.83 11.31
CA HIS A 159 1.55 -10.81 10.28
C HIS A 159 1.92 -12.15 9.63
N ILE A 160 1.41 -13.28 10.09
CA ILE A 160 1.74 -14.59 9.49
C ILE A 160 1.31 -14.68 8.01
N PRO A 161 0.10 -14.22 7.61
CA PRO A 161 -0.37 -14.34 6.24
C PRO A 161 0.27 -13.35 5.26
N VAL A 162 1.01 -12.31 5.69
CA VAL A 162 1.56 -11.29 4.79
C VAL A 162 2.47 -11.87 3.71
N GLY A 163 3.30 -12.86 4.06
CA GLY A 163 4.12 -13.58 3.06
C GLY A 163 3.29 -14.37 2.05
N ARG A 164 2.11 -14.88 2.46
CA ARG A 164 1.19 -15.57 1.55
C ARG A 164 0.49 -14.58 0.62
N SER A 165 0.16 -13.39 1.12
CA SER A 165 -0.31 -12.28 0.30
C SER A 165 0.71 -11.92 -0.79
N LEU A 166 1.99 -11.79 -0.45
CA LEU A 166 3.07 -11.53 -1.43
C LEU A 166 3.22 -12.68 -2.44
N GLY A 167 3.20 -13.92 -1.98
CA GLY A 167 3.26 -15.09 -2.86
C GLY A 167 2.05 -15.28 -3.78
N ASN A 168 0.98 -14.49 -3.62
CA ASN A 168 -0.19 -14.52 -4.50
C ASN A 168 -0.10 -13.52 -5.66
N LEU A 169 0.80 -12.52 -5.60
CA LEU A 169 0.91 -11.50 -6.65
C LEU A 169 1.13 -12.09 -8.06
N PRO A 170 1.95 -13.14 -8.28
CA PRO A 170 2.20 -13.66 -9.62
C PRO A 170 0.94 -14.17 -10.33
N TYR A 171 -0.06 -14.61 -9.56
CA TYR A 171 -1.35 -15.11 -10.04
C TYR A 171 -2.42 -14.02 -10.16
N LEU A 172 -2.14 -12.83 -9.63
CA LEU A 172 -2.98 -11.66 -9.83
C LEU A 172 -2.50 -10.84 -11.01
N LEU A 173 -1.23 -10.93 -11.39
CA LEU A 173 -0.69 -10.32 -12.61
C LEU A 173 -1.32 -10.86 -13.91
N ASP A 174 -2.10 -11.94 -13.84
CA ASP A 174 -2.94 -12.41 -14.95
C ASP A 174 -4.14 -11.51 -15.21
N ASP A 175 -4.68 -10.87 -14.16
CA ASP A 175 -5.90 -10.05 -14.22
C ASP A 175 -5.62 -8.56 -13.96
N TYR A 176 -4.44 -8.19 -13.46
CA TYR A 176 -4.10 -6.84 -13.01
C TYR A 176 -2.83 -6.34 -13.67
N GLN A 177 -2.88 -5.12 -14.23
CA GLN A 177 -1.73 -4.46 -14.84
C GLN A 177 -0.75 -3.93 -13.79
N ALA A 178 -1.24 -3.45 -12.65
CA ALA A 178 -0.42 -2.95 -11.56
C ALA A 178 -0.90 -3.44 -10.19
N LEU A 179 0.05 -3.77 -9.31
CA LEU A 179 -0.21 -4.25 -7.95
C LEU A 179 0.66 -3.49 -6.95
N GLU A 180 0.04 -3.01 -5.89
CA GLU A 180 0.69 -2.26 -4.81
C GLU A 180 0.71 -3.05 -3.50
N PHE A 181 1.87 -3.46 -3.02
CA PHE A 181 2.01 -4.30 -1.84
C PHE A 181 2.73 -3.57 -0.71
N TYR A 182 2.27 -3.72 0.53
CA TYR A 182 2.91 -3.13 1.70
C TYR A 182 3.34 -4.19 2.71
N TRP A 183 4.56 -4.04 3.21
CA TRP A 183 5.16 -4.84 4.26
C TRP A 183 5.41 -3.98 5.51
N PHE A 184 4.37 -3.81 6.33
CA PHE A 184 4.40 -3.04 7.58
C PHE A 184 5.20 -3.70 8.72
N SER A 185 5.60 -4.97 8.56
CA SER A 185 6.15 -5.75 9.68
C SER A 185 7.56 -5.30 10.09
N THR A 186 8.35 -4.73 9.20
CA THR A 186 9.71 -4.26 9.51
C THR A 186 9.68 -3.12 10.52
N ASP A 187 8.90 -2.08 10.22
CA ASP A 187 8.67 -0.92 11.09
C ASP A 187 8.12 -1.32 12.47
N PHE A 188 6.97 -2.00 12.51
CA PHE A 188 6.32 -2.35 13.76
C PHE A 188 7.25 -3.13 14.69
N PHE A 189 7.97 -4.12 14.14
CA PHE A 189 8.87 -4.94 14.94
C PHE A 189 10.14 -4.18 15.37
N ALA A 190 10.59 -3.18 14.62
CA ALA A 190 11.66 -2.29 15.04
C ALA A 190 11.24 -1.49 16.28
N HIS A 191 10.08 -0.83 16.20
CA HIS A 191 9.50 -0.06 17.30
C HIS A 191 9.30 -0.91 18.57
N ALA A 192 8.66 -2.07 18.43
CA ALA A 192 8.23 -2.89 19.56
C ALA A 192 9.31 -3.82 20.12
N PHE A 193 10.29 -4.23 19.31
CA PHE A 193 11.24 -5.30 19.67
C PHE A 193 12.69 -5.06 19.23
N GLY A 194 12.99 -3.90 18.64
CA GLY A 194 14.35 -3.46 18.30
C GLY A 194 14.93 -4.08 17.03
N SER A 195 16.19 -3.73 16.76
CA SER A 195 16.87 -3.98 15.48
C SER A 195 16.96 -5.45 15.09
N GLY A 196 17.23 -6.34 16.05
CA GLY A 196 17.26 -7.77 15.78
C GLY A 196 15.90 -8.34 15.33
N ALA A 197 14.78 -7.75 15.75
CA ALA A 197 13.46 -8.16 15.30
C ALA A 197 13.12 -7.58 13.92
N GLN A 198 13.47 -6.33 13.66
CA GLN A 198 13.37 -5.72 12.32
C GLN A 198 14.14 -6.55 11.29
N LYS A 199 15.40 -6.90 11.58
CA LYS A 199 16.23 -7.75 10.73
C LYS A 199 15.57 -9.08 10.39
N ARG A 200 15.01 -9.80 11.37
CA ARG A 200 14.29 -11.06 11.11
C ARG A 200 13.06 -10.88 10.20
N GLN A 201 12.38 -9.73 10.27
CA GLN A 201 11.29 -9.44 9.35
C GLN A 201 11.80 -9.10 7.95
N LEU A 202 12.97 -8.46 7.83
CA LEU A 202 13.63 -8.20 6.55
C LEU A 202 14.11 -9.50 5.87
N GLU A 203 14.78 -10.41 6.60
CA GLU A 203 15.14 -11.74 6.10
C GLU A 203 13.91 -12.58 5.72
N ARG A 204 12.80 -12.40 6.45
CA ARG A 204 11.52 -13.02 6.11
C ARG A 204 10.94 -12.42 4.84
N PHE A 205 10.98 -11.10 4.67
CA PHE A 205 10.55 -10.44 3.45
C PHE A 205 11.33 -11.00 2.25
N ASP A 206 12.66 -11.04 2.33
CA ASP A 206 13.53 -11.59 1.27
C ASP A 206 13.12 -13.02 0.85
N ARG A 207 12.91 -13.92 1.82
CA ARG A 207 12.48 -15.30 1.52
C ARG A 207 11.09 -15.36 0.87
N GLU A 208 10.14 -14.53 1.31
CA GLU A 208 8.80 -14.50 0.69
C GLU A 208 8.83 -13.79 -0.67
N PHE A 209 9.75 -12.86 -0.88
CA PHE A 209 10.03 -12.25 -2.18
C PHE A 209 10.59 -13.28 -3.17
N GLY A 210 11.52 -14.14 -2.75
CA GLY A 210 11.99 -15.27 -3.56
C GLY A 210 10.84 -16.17 -4.03
N ARG A 211 9.88 -16.46 -3.14
CA ARG A 211 8.66 -17.21 -3.50
C ARG A 211 7.71 -16.49 -4.44
N PHE A 212 7.72 -15.16 -4.42
CA PHE A 212 7.02 -14.33 -5.41
C PHE A 212 7.69 -14.50 -6.78
N VAL A 213 9.02 -14.37 -6.85
CA VAL A 213 9.79 -14.56 -8.08
C VAL A 213 9.62 -15.97 -8.66
N GLU A 214 9.70 -17.02 -7.83
CA GLU A 214 9.44 -18.42 -8.21
C GLU A 214 8.05 -18.65 -8.84
N GLY A 215 7.09 -17.77 -8.53
CA GLY A 215 5.73 -17.85 -9.07
C GLY A 215 5.54 -17.20 -10.43
N LEU A 216 6.53 -16.46 -10.93
CA LEU A 216 6.52 -15.81 -12.24
C LEU A 216 6.96 -16.81 -13.32
N ASP A 217 6.29 -16.79 -14.47
CA ASP A 217 6.76 -17.44 -15.68
C ASP A 217 7.67 -16.49 -16.49
N GLU A 218 8.31 -17.02 -17.54
CA GLU A 218 9.25 -16.25 -18.37
C GLU A 218 8.59 -15.01 -18.99
N GLU A 219 7.37 -15.15 -19.52
CA GLU A 219 6.62 -14.06 -20.14
C GLU A 219 6.30 -12.94 -19.14
N LYS A 220 5.84 -13.29 -17.93
CA LYS A 220 5.60 -12.30 -16.88
C LYS A 220 6.90 -11.63 -16.48
N LEU A 221 7.97 -12.40 -16.30
CA LEU A 221 9.26 -11.86 -15.87
C LEU A 221 9.84 -10.85 -16.88
N GLU A 222 9.72 -11.13 -18.18
CA GLU A 222 10.16 -10.23 -19.26
C GLU A 222 9.38 -8.90 -19.28
N ASN A 223 8.08 -8.96 -18.98
CA ASN A 223 7.19 -7.79 -19.04
C ASN A 223 6.95 -7.11 -17.68
N LEU A 224 7.62 -7.55 -16.62
CA LEU A 224 7.39 -7.07 -15.26
C LEU A 224 8.36 -5.93 -14.88
N ASN A 225 7.77 -4.89 -14.31
CA ASN A 225 8.45 -3.76 -13.70
C ASN A 225 8.25 -3.82 -12.19
N VAL A 226 9.33 -3.96 -11.43
CA VAL A 226 9.31 -4.06 -9.96
C VAL A 226 10.01 -2.85 -9.36
N ILE A 227 9.35 -2.22 -8.39
CA ILE A 227 9.92 -1.15 -7.56
C ILE A 227 9.79 -1.58 -6.11
N ILE A 228 10.88 -1.56 -5.36
CA ILE A 228 10.88 -1.75 -3.91
C ILE A 228 11.46 -0.49 -3.26
N TYR A 229 10.72 0.09 -2.33
CA TYR A 229 11.15 1.27 -1.59
C TYR A 229 10.68 1.22 -0.13
N ALA A 230 11.24 2.07 0.73
CA ALA A 230 10.68 2.37 2.05
C ALA A 230 10.18 3.82 2.07
N ASP A 231 9.18 4.14 2.89
CA ASP A 231 8.79 5.53 3.16
C ASP A 231 9.74 6.26 4.07
N HIS A 232 10.33 5.57 5.03
CA HIS A 232 11.31 6.15 5.94
C HIS A 232 12.30 5.12 6.46
N GLY A 233 13.37 5.64 7.04
CA GLY A 233 14.35 4.86 7.75
C GLY A 233 13.93 4.53 9.18
N MET A 234 14.92 4.21 10.02
CA MET A 234 14.70 3.83 11.40
C MET A 234 15.97 4.06 12.23
N ASN A 235 15.80 4.77 13.34
CA ASN A 235 16.83 5.03 14.30
C ASN A 235 16.66 4.19 15.58
N PHE A 236 17.78 3.63 16.05
CA PHE A 236 17.86 2.85 17.27
C PHE A 236 18.79 3.58 18.26
N GLY A 237 18.35 3.67 19.52
CA GLY A 237 19.21 4.11 20.62
C GLY A 237 18.45 4.44 21.89
N GLU A 238 18.67 5.62 22.46
CA GLU A 238 18.10 6.02 23.76
C GLU A 238 16.77 6.73 23.58
N MET A 239 15.72 6.23 24.25
CA MET A 239 14.44 6.93 24.32
C MET A 239 14.53 8.08 25.31
N VAL A 240 14.12 9.27 24.90
CA VAL A 240 14.02 10.47 25.73
C VAL A 240 12.62 11.07 25.69
N GLU A 241 12.19 11.62 26.82
CA GLU A 241 10.89 12.28 26.98
C GLU A 241 11.08 13.80 26.83
N VAL A 242 10.55 14.39 25.75
CA VAL A 242 10.75 15.81 25.43
C VAL A 242 9.49 16.67 25.57
N GLU A 243 8.31 16.05 25.60
CA GLU A 243 7.03 16.77 25.59
C GLU A 243 6.87 17.69 26.80
N ASP A 244 7.17 17.19 28.01
CA ASP A 244 7.01 17.95 29.24
C ASP A 244 7.94 19.17 29.28
N ASP A 245 9.16 19.04 28.75
CA ASP A 245 10.10 20.16 28.63
C ASP A 245 9.62 21.20 27.63
N VAL A 246 9.17 20.77 26.45
CA VAL A 246 8.62 21.67 25.43
C VAL A 246 7.41 22.42 25.97
N LYS A 247 6.49 21.73 26.65
CA LYS A 247 5.29 22.31 27.26
C LYS A 247 5.65 23.30 28.37
N ARG A 248 6.59 22.94 29.25
CA ARG A 248 7.08 23.82 30.31
C ARG A 248 7.73 25.09 29.77
N LEU A 249 8.51 24.98 28.69
CA LEU A 249 9.18 26.11 28.05
C LEU A 249 8.20 27.03 27.31
N ALA A 250 7.20 26.46 26.63
CA ALA A 250 6.16 27.24 25.96
C ALA A 250 5.22 27.95 26.94
N GLY A 251 4.99 27.37 28.13
CA GLY A 251 4.24 28.00 29.22
C GLY A 251 2.81 28.36 28.84
N GLU A 252 2.38 29.60 29.08
CA GLU A 252 1.03 30.07 28.75
C GLU A 252 0.75 30.12 27.24
N HIS A 253 1.77 29.98 26.41
CA HIS A 253 1.65 30.03 24.95
C HIS A 253 1.51 28.63 24.32
N PHE A 254 1.57 27.57 25.11
CA PHE A 254 1.40 26.21 24.62
C PHE A 254 -0.04 25.97 24.13
N ARG A 255 -0.21 25.57 22.86
CA ARG A 255 -1.51 25.09 22.33
C ARG A 255 -1.56 23.57 22.27
N ALA A 256 -0.61 22.99 21.55
CA ALA A 256 -0.52 21.57 21.29
C ALA A 256 0.90 21.21 20.92
N TYR A 257 1.25 19.95 21.13
CA TYR A 257 2.51 19.37 20.68
C TYR A 257 2.23 18.00 20.11
N SER A 258 2.76 17.76 18.92
CA SER A 258 2.85 16.45 18.30
C SER A 258 4.17 16.42 17.58
N TYR A 259 5.18 15.80 18.19
CA TYR A 259 6.55 15.81 17.70
C TYR A 259 6.58 15.45 16.21
N PRO A 260 7.23 16.24 15.32
CA PRO A 260 8.12 17.36 15.62
C PRO A 260 7.47 18.75 15.72
N ASN A 261 6.14 18.86 15.70
CA ASN A 261 5.40 20.11 15.62
C ASN A 261 4.98 20.67 17.00
N LEU A 262 5.42 21.88 17.31
CA LEU A 262 4.93 22.69 18.42
C LEU A 262 4.00 23.80 17.91
N TYR A 263 2.77 23.81 18.42
CA TYR A 263 1.75 24.81 18.10
C TYR A 263 1.60 25.81 19.25
N LEU A 264 1.50 27.10 18.92
CA LEU A 264 1.39 28.18 19.90
C LEU A 264 0.00 28.81 19.90
N GLU A 265 -0.50 29.16 21.09
CA GLU A 265 -1.72 29.94 21.28
C GLU A 265 -1.54 31.36 20.73
N GLU A 266 -2.57 31.92 20.10
CA GLU A 266 -2.57 33.32 19.66
C GLU A 266 -2.90 34.26 20.85
N ILE A 267 -2.01 34.31 21.83
CA ILE A 267 -2.11 35.25 22.97
C ILE A 267 -1.21 36.45 22.68
N ARG A 268 -1.79 37.65 22.68
CA ARG A 268 -1.07 38.94 22.50
C ARG A 268 -0.22 39.02 21.23
N GLY A 269 -0.64 38.37 20.14
CA GLY A 269 0.07 38.42 18.87
C GLY A 269 1.31 37.51 18.80
N ILE A 270 1.48 36.58 19.74
CA ILE A 270 2.73 35.80 19.85
C ILE A 270 3.00 34.89 18.67
N ARG A 271 1.96 34.33 18.04
CA ARG A 271 2.12 33.52 16.83
C ARG A 271 2.73 34.34 15.68
N ARG A 272 2.55 35.66 15.75
CA ARG A 272 3.12 36.67 14.83
C ARG A 272 4.38 37.35 15.39
N SER A 273 4.71 37.16 16.68
CA SER A 273 5.89 37.74 17.32
C SER A 273 7.13 36.93 16.97
N ARG A 274 7.95 37.52 16.11
CA ARG A 274 9.26 36.99 15.77
C ARG A 274 10.12 36.82 17.02
N GLU A 275 10.18 37.81 17.90
CA GLU A 275 11.06 37.79 19.08
C GLU A 275 10.77 36.62 20.02
N LYS A 276 9.49 36.25 20.15
CA LYS A 276 9.07 35.17 21.04
C LYS A 276 9.34 33.80 20.46
N LYS A 277 9.04 33.57 19.18
CA LYS A 277 9.40 32.32 18.49
C LYS A 277 10.91 32.10 18.49
N ASP A 278 11.65 33.17 18.23
CA ASP A 278 13.12 33.22 18.27
C ASP A 278 13.69 32.83 19.65
N GLN A 279 13.12 33.37 20.73
CA GLN A 279 13.54 33.01 22.08
C GLN A 279 13.16 31.58 22.45
N LEU A 280 11.93 31.14 22.14
CA LEU A 280 11.45 29.81 22.48
C LEU A 280 12.21 28.72 21.73
N ALA A 281 12.49 28.91 20.43
CA ALA A 281 13.27 27.95 19.65
C ALA A 281 14.70 27.79 20.21
N ARG A 282 15.35 28.87 20.66
CA ARG A 282 16.62 28.79 21.40
C ARG A 282 16.48 28.03 22.71
N ASP A 283 15.49 28.42 23.53
CA ASP A 283 15.29 27.84 24.85
C ASP A 283 15.01 26.34 24.77
N VAL A 284 14.30 25.88 23.74
CA VAL A 284 14.06 24.45 23.49
C VAL A 284 15.36 23.70 23.28
N VAL A 285 16.26 24.19 22.42
CA VAL A 285 17.56 23.54 22.18
C VAL A 285 18.48 23.64 23.40
N GLU A 286 18.49 24.76 24.12
CA GLU A 286 19.39 24.98 25.24
C GLU A 286 18.95 24.30 26.56
N LYS A 287 17.66 23.98 26.70
CA LYS A 287 17.05 23.56 27.99
C LYS A 287 16.23 22.28 27.90
N SER A 288 16.37 21.52 26.81
CA SER A 288 15.80 20.19 26.64
C SER A 288 16.80 19.28 25.92
N GLU A 289 16.41 18.03 25.67
CA GLU A 289 17.22 17.05 24.93
C GLU A 289 17.16 17.22 23.40
N LEU A 290 16.35 18.15 22.89
CA LEU A 290 16.16 18.39 21.45
C LEU A 290 17.39 19.06 20.82
N ASP A 291 17.81 18.55 19.66
CA ASP A 291 19.03 19.00 18.98
C ASP A 291 18.78 20.23 18.11
N LEU A 292 17.61 20.33 17.47
CA LEU A 292 17.31 21.45 16.58
C LEU A 292 15.91 22.01 16.81
N ALA A 293 15.74 23.30 16.52
CA ALA A 293 14.44 23.95 16.48
C ALA A 293 14.40 25.00 15.37
N PHE A 294 13.32 24.99 14.58
CA PHE A 294 13.11 25.84 13.42
C PHE A 294 11.78 26.58 13.50
N TYR A 295 11.75 27.82 13.02
CA TYR A 295 10.51 28.59 12.88
C TYR A 295 10.56 29.46 11.63
N ARG A 296 9.38 29.72 11.04
CA ARG A 296 9.25 30.56 9.85
C ARG A 296 8.94 32.00 10.26
N THR A 297 9.66 32.93 9.67
CA THR A 297 9.48 34.36 9.92
C THR A 297 8.40 34.95 9.00
N PRO A 298 7.84 36.14 9.32
CA PRO A 298 6.85 36.78 8.45
C PRO A 298 7.36 37.12 7.04
N SER A 299 8.67 37.26 6.84
CA SER A 299 9.26 37.49 5.51
C SER A 299 9.45 36.20 4.70
N GLY A 300 9.09 35.03 5.27
CA GLY A 300 9.16 33.74 4.61
C GLY A 300 10.46 32.96 4.84
N GLU A 301 11.49 33.59 5.44
CA GLU A 301 12.74 32.95 5.86
C GLU A 301 12.49 31.94 6.98
N VAL A 302 13.19 30.80 6.96
CA VAL A 302 13.20 29.84 8.08
C VAL A 302 14.47 30.05 8.90
N LYS A 303 14.31 30.18 10.20
CA LYS A 303 15.40 30.32 11.16
C LYS A 303 15.48 29.10 12.04
N GLY A 304 16.70 28.64 12.30
CA GLY A 304 16.97 27.47 13.12
C GLY A 304 18.00 27.74 14.21
N TYR A 305 17.97 26.87 15.22
CA TYR A 305 18.99 26.78 16.27
C TYR A 305 19.43 25.34 16.41
N GLY A 306 20.71 25.16 16.72
CA GLY A 306 21.32 23.92 17.16
C GLY A 306 22.41 24.20 18.19
N PRO A 307 23.11 23.16 18.71
CA PRO A 307 24.20 23.34 19.65
C PRO A 307 25.27 24.26 19.05
N GLU A 308 25.44 25.44 19.66
CA GLU A 308 26.38 26.47 19.21
C GLU A 308 26.17 26.93 17.75
N SER A 309 24.95 26.81 17.23
CA SER A 309 24.61 27.15 15.84
C SER A 309 23.35 27.99 15.73
N ARG A 310 23.36 28.92 14.78
CA ARG A 310 22.18 29.61 14.28
C ARG A 310 22.10 29.40 12.79
N ILE A 311 20.95 28.95 12.31
CA ILE A 311 20.72 28.57 10.93
C ILE A 311 19.75 29.56 10.29
N ARG A 312 19.97 29.88 9.02
CA ARG A 312 19.05 30.63 8.17
C ARG A 312 18.86 29.89 6.84
N LEU A 313 17.60 29.74 6.44
CA LEU A 313 17.22 29.30 5.10
C LEU A 313 16.42 30.39 4.39
N SER A 314 16.84 30.74 3.18
CA SER A 314 16.20 31.79 2.37
C SER A 314 15.80 31.24 1.00
N LEU A 315 14.71 31.78 0.43
CA LEU A 315 14.25 31.45 -0.90
C LEU A 315 14.70 32.49 -1.92
N ALA A 316 15.12 32.02 -3.09
CA ALA A 316 15.23 32.84 -4.29
C ALA A 316 13.84 32.97 -4.94
N GLY A 317 13.02 33.88 -4.40
CA GLY A 317 11.65 34.12 -4.87
C GLY A 317 10.60 33.58 -3.91
N GLU A 318 9.43 33.19 -4.45
CA GLU A 318 8.29 32.72 -3.64
C GLU A 318 8.22 31.18 -3.52
N ASP A 319 8.90 30.46 -4.41
CA ASP A 319 8.84 29.00 -4.46
C ASP A 319 10.19 28.30 -4.29
N ILE A 320 10.15 27.05 -3.82
CA ILE A 320 11.32 26.22 -3.55
C ILE A 320 12.12 25.93 -4.83
N ASP A 321 11.44 25.86 -5.98
CA ASP A 321 12.05 25.65 -7.30
C ASP A 321 12.94 26.83 -7.73
N GLY A 322 12.70 28.03 -7.17
CA GLY A 322 13.55 29.20 -7.39
C GLY A 322 14.92 29.08 -6.74
N GLY A 323 15.06 28.15 -5.78
CA GLY A 323 16.30 27.83 -5.08
C GLY A 323 16.26 28.23 -3.60
N ILE A 324 16.96 27.46 -2.78
CA ILE A 324 17.09 27.66 -1.33
C ILE A 324 18.57 27.88 -1.01
N SER A 325 18.87 28.89 -0.20
CA SER A 325 20.21 29.06 0.39
C SER A 325 20.23 28.65 1.86
N TYR A 326 21.41 28.21 2.33
CA TYR A 326 21.71 27.87 3.70
C TYR A 326 22.85 28.76 4.24
N GLU A 327 22.61 29.40 5.37
CA GLU A 327 23.63 30.17 6.09
C GLU A 327 23.65 29.72 7.55
N TYR A 328 24.82 29.82 8.19
CA TYR A 328 24.95 29.55 9.61
C TYR A 328 25.87 30.57 10.31
N GLU A 329 25.65 30.76 11.61
CA GLU A 329 26.58 31.40 12.54
C GLU A 329 27.00 30.39 13.60
N GLY A 330 28.30 30.32 13.92
CA GLY A 330 28.85 29.36 14.88
C GLY A 330 29.27 28.06 14.20
N ARG A 331 28.66 26.93 14.59
CA ARG A 331 28.92 25.61 14.00
C ARG A 331 28.03 25.35 12.77
N ASP A 332 28.61 24.79 11.70
CA ASP A 332 27.83 24.18 10.61
C ASP A 332 27.31 22.83 11.10
N VAL A 333 26.02 22.78 11.42
CA VAL A 333 25.39 21.54 11.94
C VAL A 333 25.21 20.51 10.82
N PHE A 334 24.97 20.96 9.59
CA PHE A 334 24.72 20.07 8.46
C PHE A 334 25.99 19.69 7.70
N GLY A 335 27.11 20.38 7.96
CA GLY A 335 28.41 20.10 7.36
C GLY A 335 28.51 20.47 5.88
N TYR A 336 27.58 21.26 5.35
CA TYR A 336 27.50 21.55 3.92
C TYR A 336 28.68 22.38 3.41
N TYR A 337 29.19 23.33 4.21
CA TYR A 337 30.32 24.15 3.79
C TYR A 337 31.62 23.34 3.72
N ASP A 338 31.80 22.37 4.62
CA ASP A 338 32.92 21.42 4.57
C ASP A 338 32.80 20.49 3.35
N ALA A 339 31.57 20.18 2.91
CA ALA A 339 31.27 19.48 1.66
C ALA A 339 31.36 20.37 0.40
N GLY A 340 31.78 21.63 0.53
CA GLY A 340 32.07 22.52 -0.59
C GLY A 340 30.92 23.42 -1.05
N TYR A 341 29.81 23.48 -0.32
CA TYR A 341 28.77 24.50 -0.50
C TYR A 341 29.30 25.91 -0.15
N LYS A 342 28.87 26.95 -0.88
CA LYS A 342 29.41 28.32 -0.75
C LYS A 342 28.35 29.38 -0.45
N GLY A 343 27.15 28.98 -0.04
CA GLY A 343 26.05 29.90 0.27
C GLY A 343 25.21 30.31 -0.94
N GLU A 344 25.40 29.66 -2.09
CA GLU A 344 24.57 29.87 -3.28
C GLU A 344 23.13 29.39 -3.09
N TYR A 345 22.18 29.93 -3.87
CA TYR A 345 20.85 29.35 -3.95
C TYR A 345 20.91 28.11 -4.84
N LEU A 346 20.39 26.98 -4.34
CA LEU A 346 20.34 25.72 -5.06
C LEU A 346 18.90 25.24 -5.20
N THR A 347 18.53 24.70 -6.36
CA THR A 347 17.23 24.03 -6.55
C THR A 347 17.15 22.74 -5.73
N PRO A 348 15.96 22.13 -5.56
CA PRO A 348 15.82 20.83 -4.89
C PRO A 348 16.74 19.73 -5.45
N GLU A 349 16.93 19.68 -6.76
CA GLU A 349 17.79 18.71 -7.45
C GLU A 349 19.27 19.00 -7.19
N GLU A 350 19.67 20.27 -7.23
CA GLU A 350 21.05 20.68 -6.93
C GLU A 350 21.41 20.42 -5.45
N TRP A 351 20.44 20.59 -4.53
CA TRP A 351 20.58 20.19 -3.13
C TRP A 351 20.76 18.67 -3.00
N LEU A 352 19.95 17.89 -3.71
CA LEU A 352 20.05 16.43 -3.70
C LEU A 352 21.40 15.95 -4.23
N GLU A 353 21.84 16.45 -5.39
CA GLU A 353 23.14 16.10 -5.98
C GLU A 353 24.29 16.42 -5.01
N LYS A 354 24.23 17.58 -4.36
CA LYS A 354 25.29 18.04 -3.46
C LYS A 354 25.31 17.33 -2.11
N THR A 355 24.15 16.97 -1.57
CA THR A 355 24.03 16.58 -0.16
C THR A 355 23.38 15.21 0.09
N GLY A 356 22.86 14.54 -0.94
CA GLY A 356 22.17 13.25 -0.78
C GLY A 356 23.00 12.17 -0.08
N HIS A 357 24.33 12.23 -0.23
CA HIS A 357 25.29 11.31 0.40
C HIS A 357 25.79 11.74 1.78
N LEU A 358 25.37 12.92 2.29
CA LEU A 358 25.78 13.44 3.59
C LEU A 358 24.84 12.96 4.70
N ASP A 359 25.26 13.18 5.95
CA ASP A 359 24.47 12.82 7.14
C ASP A 359 23.12 13.54 7.18
N PHE A 360 22.99 14.72 6.57
CA PHE A 360 21.74 15.48 6.46
C PHE A 360 21.39 15.67 4.99
N PRO A 361 20.68 14.72 4.34
CA PRO A 361 20.39 14.81 2.92
C PRO A 361 19.31 15.87 2.66
N ALA A 362 19.69 16.92 1.92
CA ALA A 362 18.81 17.98 1.44
C ALA A 362 17.87 18.58 2.51
N ALA A 363 18.36 18.71 3.76
CA ALA A 363 17.58 19.23 4.87
C ALA A 363 16.95 20.62 4.59
N PRO A 364 17.59 21.57 3.87
CA PRO A 364 16.98 22.85 3.51
C PRO A 364 15.67 22.70 2.74
N VAL A 365 15.61 21.78 1.78
CA VAL A 365 14.43 21.51 0.94
C VAL A 365 13.29 20.99 1.81
N ASN A 366 13.58 19.96 2.60
CA ASN A 366 12.61 19.30 3.46
C ASN A 366 12.04 20.24 4.55
N LEU A 367 12.90 21.00 5.23
CA LEU A 367 12.49 21.98 6.24
C LEU A 367 11.67 23.12 5.62
N MET A 368 12.12 23.70 4.52
CA MET A 368 11.40 24.79 3.87
C MET A 368 10.03 24.35 3.37
N SER A 369 9.94 23.13 2.80
CA SER A 369 8.68 22.57 2.31
C SER A 369 7.69 22.33 3.45
N LEU A 370 8.11 21.69 4.55
CA LEU A 370 7.27 21.50 5.73
C LEU A 370 6.80 22.85 6.31
N MET A 371 7.70 23.83 6.45
CA MET A 371 7.36 25.13 7.04
C MET A 371 6.46 26.01 6.15
N LYS A 372 6.27 25.63 4.87
CA LYS A 372 5.24 26.20 3.99
C LYS A 372 3.86 25.55 4.18
N ASN A 373 3.79 24.38 4.80
CA ASN A 373 2.53 23.68 5.07
C ASN A 373 1.71 24.44 6.14
N PRO A 374 0.43 24.78 5.89
CA PRO A 374 -0.44 25.43 6.89
C PRO A 374 -0.71 24.58 8.14
N GLU A 375 -0.56 23.26 8.03
CA GLU A 375 -0.75 22.27 9.11
C GLU A 375 0.51 22.06 9.96
N ALA A 376 1.67 22.59 9.53
CA ALA A 376 2.90 22.51 10.30
C ALA A 376 2.84 23.36 11.59
N GLY A 377 3.65 22.95 12.57
CA GLY A 377 3.82 23.67 13.83
C GLY A 377 4.36 25.09 13.63
N ASP A 378 4.10 25.94 14.62
CA ASP A 378 4.71 27.27 14.69
C ASP A 378 6.23 27.22 14.90
N ILE A 379 6.68 26.15 15.57
CA ILE A 379 8.07 25.74 15.73
C ILE A 379 8.14 24.25 15.40
N VAL A 380 9.11 23.85 14.59
CA VAL A 380 9.44 22.45 14.29
C VAL A 380 10.71 22.10 15.04
N VAL A 381 10.67 21.05 15.85
CA VAL A 381 11.81 20.59 16.65
C VAL A 381 12.36 19.28 16.09
N VAL A 382 13.63 18.99 16.31
CA VAL A 382 14.27 17.77 15.81
C VAL A 382 15.10 17.15 16.92
N LEU A 383 14.97 15.84 17.07
CA LEU A 383 15.84 15.00 17.86
C LEU A 383 16.61 14.09 16.91
N ASN A 384 17.93 14.17 16.96
CA ASN A 384 18.80 13.41 16.09
C ASN A 384 19.24 12.08 16.74
N PRO A 385 19.55 11.06 15.92
CA PRO A 385 20.23 9.85 16.36
C PRO A 385 21.46 10.13 17.25
N PRO A 386 21.76 9.26 18.23
CA PRO A 386 21.10 7.99 18.54
C PRO A 386 19.89 8.14 19.48
N LYS A 387 19.42 9.36 19.78
CA LYS A 387 18.24 9.54 20.64
C LYS A 387 16.97 9.45 19.81
N PHE A 388 15.87 9.07 20.45
CA PHE A 388 14.55 9.12 19.84
C PHE A 388 13.46 9.41 20.89
N THR A 389 12.31 9.88 20.44
CA THR A 389 11.10 9.99 21.27
C THR A 389 10.06 8.97 20.81
N GLY A 390 9.21 8.51 21.71
CA GLY A 390 8.22 7.50 21.41
C GLY A 390 7.20 7.32 22.54
N GLY A 391 6.24 6.44 22.31
CA GLY A 391 5.20 6.12 23.28
C GLY A 391 4.52 4.79 22.94
N GLY A 392 3.84 4.20 23.94
CA GLY A 392 3.06 2.99 23.73
C GLY A 392 3.92 1.78 23.33
N TYR A 393 3.84 1.37 22.06
CA TYR A 393 4.61 0.26 21.48
C TYR A 393 5.94 0.70 20.86
N VAL A 394 6.12 1.99 20.59
CA VAL A 394 7.38 2.60 20.11
C VAL A 394 8.31 2.67 21.31
N ARG A 395 9.16 1.65 21.52
CA ARG A 395 9.99 1.48 22.73
C ARG A 395 11.48 1.30 22.48
N HIS A 396 11.85 0.81 21.32
CA HIS A 396 13.24 0.42 21.02
C HIS A 396 13.86 1.21 19.87
N ALA A 397 13.01 1.85 19.07
CA ALA A 397 13.40 2.55 17.86
C ALA A 397 12.31 3.55 17.53
N SER A 398 12.68 4.65 16.87
CA SER A 398 11.73 5.53 16.20
C SER A 398 12.42 6.16 14.99
N HIS A 399 11.71 7.03 14.31
CA HIS A 399 12.20 7.81 13.18
C HIS A 399 11.87 9.29 13.43
N GLN A 400 11.86 10.12 12.39
CA GLN A 400 11.56 11.57 12.42
C GLN A 400 12.72 12.50 12.76
N SER A 401 13.96 12.07 12.57
CA SER A 401 15.11 12.99 12.46
C SER A 401 15.28 13.52 11.03
N LEU A 402 16.19 14.50 10.88
CA LEU A 402 16.65 14.98 9.56
C LEU A 402 17.83 14.18 9.02
N GLU A 403 18.36 13.21 9.78
CA GLU A 403 19.55 12.47 9.39
C GLU A 403 19.24 11.41 8.33
N ALA A 404 20.26 11.04 7.56
CA ALA A 404 20.19 10.03 6.51
C ALA A 404 19.63 8.70 7.01
N ARG A 405 19.83 8.36 8.29
CA ARG A 405 19.29 7.15 8.90
C ARG A 405 17.77 7.07 8.87
N ASP A 406 17.07 8.21 8.90
CA ASP A 406 15.60 8.27 8.81
C ASP A 406 15.12 8.77 7.44
N MET A 407 15.94 9.60 6.77
CA MET A 407 15.56 10.29 5.53
C MET A 407 15.97 9.54 4.26
N THR A 408 16.98 8.68 4.32
CA THR A 408 17.50 7.92 3.18
C THR A 408 17.00 6.47 3.24
N VAL A 409 16.28 6.06 2.21
CA VAL A 409 15.60 4.76 2.12
C VAL A 409 16.16 3.93 0.96
N PRO A 410 16.05 2.59 1.00
CA PRO A 410 16.43 1.77 -0.14
C PRO A 410 15.50 2.04 -1.33
N LEU A 411 16.06 1.93 -2.54
CA LEU A 411 15.31 1.90 -3.78
C LEU A 411 15.87 0.78 -4.67
N LEU A 412 15.04 -0.20 -5.01
CA LEU A 412 15.36 -1.23 -5.99
C LEU A 412 14.39 -1.11 -7.17
N VAL A 413 14.93 -1.11 -8.38
CA VAL A 413 14.15 -0.97 -9.61
C VAL A 413 14.58 -2.02 -10.63
N ARG A 414 13.63 -2.71 -11.26
CA ARG A 414 13.91 -3.66 -12.34
C ARG A 414 12.76 -3.69 -13.35
N GLY A 415 13.08 -3.79 -14.63
CA GLY A 415 12.11 -3.81 -15.73
C GLY A 415 12.38 -2.72 -16.77
N ASP A 416 11.91 -2.96 -17.99
CA ASP A 416 12.20 -2.12 -19.15
C ASP A 416 11.66 -0.69 -19.04
N GLN A 417 10.50 -0.52 -18.41
CA GLN A 417 9.89 0.81 -18.21
C GLN A 417 10.59 1.63 -17.12
N LEU A 418 11.49 1.00 -16.35
CA LEU A 418 12.19 1.62 -15.23
C LEU A 418 13.67 1.93 -15.54
N LYS A 419 14.13 1.68 -16.77
CA LYS A 419 15.53 1.93 -17.16
C LYS A 419 15.97 3.39 -17.01
N SER A 420 15.04 4.34 -17.01
CA SER A 420 15.33 5.76 -16.76
C SER A 420 15.76 6.06 -15.32
N LEU A 421 15.55 5.10 -14.40
CA LEU A 421 15.95 5.18 -12.99
C LEU A 421 17.26 4.41 -12.72
N TYR A 422 17.82 3.74 -13.72
CA TYR A 422 19.00 2.89 -13.52
C TYR A 422 20.25 3.74 -13.34
N GLY A 423 21.09 3.37 -12.37
CA GLY A 423 22.35 4.04 -12.07
C GLY A 423 22.21 5.35 -11.28
N GLU A 424 20.98 5.77 -10.95
CA GLU A 424 20.73 6.93 -10.09
C GLU A 424 21.07 6.56 -8.64
N GLU A 425 22.16 7.12 -8.11
CA GLU A 425 22.60 6.81 -6.74
C GLU A 425 21.64 7.40 -5.70
N TYR A 426 21.16 8.62 -5.94
CA TYR A 426 20.24 9.36 -5.07
C TYR A 426 19.11 9.97 -5.89
N ILE A 427 17.86 9.74 -5.48
CA ILE A 427 16.66 10.33 -6.09
C ILE A 427 15.71 10.85 -5.02
N TRP A 428 14.91 11.87 -5.34
CA TRP A 428 13.75 12.20 -4.50
C TRP A 428 12.71 11.08 -4.63
N LEU A 429 12.34 10.46 -3.51
CA LEU A 429 11.33 9.40 -3.50
C LEU A 429 10.02 9.78 -4.23
N PRO A 430 9.50 11.02 -4.12
CA PRO A 430 8.30 11.45 -4.83
C PRO A 430 8.43 11.55 -6.34
N ASP A 431 9.62 11.92 -6.84
CA ASP A 431 9.85 12.13 -8.27
C ASP A 431 9.63 10.83 -9.06
N ILE A 432 9.85 9.68 -8.39
CA ILE A 432 9.51 8.36 -8.92
C ILE A 432 8.04 8.34 -9.36
N PHE A 433 7.12 8.82 -8.54
CA PHE A 433 5.68 8.69 -8.78
C PHE A 433 5.08 9.86 -9.55
N SER A 434 5.62 11.08 -9.40
CA SER A 434 5.06 12.28 -10.04
C SER A 434 5.51 12.47 -11.48
N HIS A 435 6.73 12.04 -11.83
CA HIS A 435 7.38 12.44 -13.08
C HIS A 435 8.02 11.29 -13.86
N ARG A 436 8.23 10.12 -13.23
CA ARG A 436 9.03 9.03 -13.81
C ARG A 436 8.24 7.75 -14.09
N LEU A 437 7.01 7.64 -13.59
CA LEU A 437 6.12 6.50 -13.82
C LEU A 437 4.87 6.93 -14.59
N ASP A 438 4.60 6.25 -15.70
CA ASP A 438 3.36 6.38 -16.47
C ASP A 438 2.45 5.19 -16.18
N VAL A 439 2.04 5.03 -14.92
CA VAL A 439 1.11 3.98 -14.49
C VAL A 439 0.16 4.50 -13.42
N ASP A 440 -1.13 4.27 -13.64
CA ASP A 440 -2.17 4.54 -12.65
C ASP A 440 -2.40 3.30 -11.78
N PHE A 441 -1.83 3.29 -10.58
CA PHE A 441 -2.04 2.22 -9.61
C PHE A 441 -3.46 2.17 -9.02
N ASP A 442 -4.23 3.27 -9.12
CA ASP A 442 -5.62 3.32 -8.63
C ASP A 442 -6.62 2.87 -9.71
N GLY A 443 -6.26 3.03 -10.98
CA GLY A 443 -7.00 2.57 -12.15
C GLY A 443 -6.65 1.15 -12.64
N ALA A 444 -5.69 0.47 -12.01
CA ALA A 444 -5.16 -0.84 -12.44
C ALA A 444 -6.11 -2.04 -12.25
N GLU A 445 -7.38 -1.79 -11.95
CA GLU A 445 -8.40 -2.81 -11.76
C GLU A 445 -8.91 -3.32 -13.11
N PRO A 446 -9.17 -4.64 -13.25
CA PRO A 446 -9.69 -5.17 -14.52
C PRO A 446 -11.05 -4.57 -14.82
N GLU A 447 -11.40 -4.47 -16.11
CA GLU A 447 -12.71 -3.96 -16.52
C GLU A 447 -13.89 -4.79 -15.97
N ARG A 448 -13.67 -6.10 -15.79
CA ARG A 448 -14.66 -7.07 -15.31
C ARG A 448 -14.03 -8.31 -14.69
N GLU A 449 -14.84 -9.11 -14.00
CA GLU A 449 -14.43 -10.47 -13.62
C GLU A 449 -14.53 -11.42 -14.81
N ASN A 450 -13.72 -12.48 -14.80
CA ASN A 450 -13.83 -13.52 -15.82
C ASN A 450 -15.22 -14.16 -15.81
N HIS A 451 -15.80 -14.28 -17.00
CA HIS A 451 -16.95 -15.14 -17.21
C HIS A 451 -16.51 -16.58 -16.97
N SER A 452 -17.43 -17.45 -16.59
CA SER A 452 -17.06 -18.85 -16.47
C SER A 452 -18.22 -19.82 -16.60
N LEU A 453 -17.91 -20.99 -17.14
CA LEU A 453 -18.74 -22.18 -17.16
C LEU A 453 -18.07 -23.24 -16.29
N SER A 454 -18.81 -23.81 -15.35
CA SER A 454 -18.37 -24.96 -14.55
C SER A 454 -19.29 -26.14 -14.81
N LEU A 455 -18.71 -27.33 -14.89
CA LEU A 455 -19.44 -28.60 -15.00
C LEU A 455 -18.87 -29.57 -13.97
N TRP A 456 -19.72 -30.35 -13.30
CA TRP A 456 -19.29 -31.32 -12.30
C TRP A 456 -20.14 -32.57 -12.27
N THR A 457 -19.57 -33.64 -11.71
CA THR A 457 -20.20 -34.95 -11.52
C THR A 457 -19.70 -35.61 -10.24
N GLY A 458 -20.43 -36.60 -9.70
CA GLY A 458 -20.10 -37.28 -8.45
C GLY A 458 -21.11 -38.38 -8.14
N ALA A 459 -21.29 -38.71 -6.85
CA ALA A 459 -22.24 -39.75 -6.41
C ALA A 459 -23.74 -39.39 -6.65
N GLY A 460 -24.04 -38.16 -7.10
CA GLY A 460 -25.37 -37.68 -7.47
C GLY A 460 -25.45 -37.24 -8.95
N GLU A 461 -26.54 -36.55 -9.30
CA GLU A 461 -26.73 -36.05 -10.67
C GLU A 461 -25.67 -35.02 -11.08
N PRO A 462 -25.26 -35.00 -12.37
CA PRO A 462 -24.35 -33.99 -12.88
C PRO A 462 -24.99 -32.60 -12.76
N GLY A 463 -24.15 -31.60 -12.53
CA GLY A 463 -24.57 -30.21 -12.42
C GLY A 463 -23.64 -29.28 -13.20
N GLY A 464 -24.05 -28.01 -13.26
CA GLY A 464 -23.30 -26.98 -13.94
C GLY A 464 -23.60 -25.59 -13.41
N SER A 465 -22.67 -24.67 -13.60
CA SER A 465 -22.81 -23.26 -13.20
C SER A 465 -22.31 -22.37 -14.32
N LEU A 466 -23.07 -21.33 -14.62
CA LEU A 466 -22.70 -20.29 -15.55
C LEU A 466 -22.61 -18.96 -14.78
N SER A 467 -21.53 -18.23 -14.95
CA SER A 467 -21.33 -16.92 -14.32
C SER A 467 -20.83 -15.90 -15.33
N PHE A 468 -21.40 -14.71 -15.24
CA PHE A 468 -21.08 -13.54 -16.05
C PHE A 468 -20.76 -12.36 -15.15
N SER A 469 -19.94 -11.43 -15.64
CA SER A 469 -19.58 -10.21 -14.93
C SER A 469 -19.68 -9.02 -15.89
N PRO A 470 -20.73 -8.20 -15.79
CA PRO A 470 -20.88 -7.06 -16.69
C PRO A 470 -19.84 -5.97 -16.42
N THR A 471 -19.29 -5.91 -15.21
CA THR A 471 -18.28 -4.94 -14.77
C THR A 471 -17.58 -5.50 -13.55
N TYR A 472 -16.41 -4.94 -13.24
CA TYR A 472 -15.59 -5.32 -12.11
C TYR A 472 -16.42 -5.38 -10.83
N ARG A 473 -16.14 -6.39 -9.98
CA ARG A 473 -16.82 -6.62 -8.70
C ARG A 473 -18.28 -7.06 -8.79
N VAL A 474 -18.90 -7.08 -9.96
CA VAL A 474 -20.28 -7.54 -10.12
C VAL A 474 -20.28 -8.89 -10.81
N ARG A 475 -21.00 -9.85 -10.25
CA ARG A 475 -21.23 -11.13 -10.90
C ARG A 475 -22.68 -11.53 -10.85
N LEU A 476 -23.13 -12.10 -11.94
CA LEU A 476 -24.41 -12.75 -12.09
C LEU A 476 -24.15 -14.21 -12.38
N GLY A 477 -25.05 -15.10 -11.98
CA GLY A 477 -24.91 -16.48 -12.34
C GLY A 477 -26.14 -17.32 -12.14
N TYR A 478 -26.06 -18.52 -12.69
CA TYR A 478 -27.06 -19.55 -12.61
C TYR A 478 -26.37 -20.87 -12.28
N ASP A 479 -26.78 -21.49 -11.18
CA ASP A 479 -26.32 -22.80 -10.74
C ASP A 479 -27.43 -23.82 -10.99
N ASN A 480 -27.14 -24.93 -11.67
CA ASN A 480 -27.97 -26.13 -11.76
C ASN A 480 -27.27 -27.24 -10.97
N PHE A 481 -27.89 -27.70 -9.89
CA PHE A 481 -27.26 -28.61 -8.94
C PHE A 481 -27.44 -30.09 -9.29
N GLY A 482 -28.14 -30.39 -10.39
CA GLY A 482 -28.70 -31.71 -10.67
C GLY A 482 -30.00 -31.93 -9.90
N GLY A 483 -30.78 -32.95 -10.28
CA GLY A 483 -32.00 -33.35 -9.59
C GLY A 483 -33.21 -32.44 -9.85
N GLY A 484 -33.06 -31.27 -10.48
CA GLY A 484 -34.13 -30.29 -10.69
C GLY A 484 -34.01 -29.04 -9.82
N ASP A 485 -32.99 -28.98 -8.95
CA ASP A 485 -32.68 -27.81 -8.14
C ASP A 485 -31.81 -26.82 -8.92
N SER A 486 -32.20 -25.55 -8.88
CA SER A 486 -31.42 -24.48 -9.49
C SER A 486 -31.45 -23.18 -8.71
N ALA A 487 -30.50 -22.29 -8.96
CA ALA A 487 -30.42 -20.98 -8.34
C ALA A 487 -29.92 -19.92 -9.32
N ALA A 488 -30.63 -18.81 -9.44
CA ALA A 488 -30.13 -17.59 -10.06
C ALA A 488 -29.63 -16.64 -8.97
N TRP A 489 -28.47 -16.00 -9.17
CA TRP A 489 -27.86 -15.16 -8.14
C TRP A 489 -27.13 -13.96 -8.73
N ALA A 490 -27.01 -12.92 -7.92
CA ALA A 490 -26.18 -11.75 -8.15
C ALA A 490 -25.33 -11.49 -6.90
N GLU A 491 -24.04 -11.21 -7.10
CA GLU A 491 -23.07 -10.98 -6.03
C GLU A 491 -22.23 -9.73 -6.35
N TYR A 492 -21.87 -9.02 -5.30
CA TYR A 492 -20.96 -7.88 -5.33
C TYR A 492 -19.74 -8.15 -4.44
N ASP A 493 -18.55 -7.90 -4.95
CA ASP A 493 -17.29 -7.99 -4.20
C ASP A 493 -17.19 -6.82 -3.20
N PHE A 494 -17.56 -7.12 -1.97
CA PHE A 494 -17.58 -6.16 -0.86
C PHE A 494 -16.16 -5.88 -0.37
N TYR A 495 -15.36 -6.93 -0.14
CA TYR A 495 -13.99 -6.79 0.36
C TYR A 495 -13.02 -7.68 -0.42
N SER A 496 -11.86 -7.14 -0.78
CA SER A 496 -10.77 -7.91 -1.38
C SER A 496 -9.43 -7.50 -0.81
N SER A 497 -8.59 -8.50 -0.59
CA SER A 497 -7.16 -8.35 -0.39
C SER A 497 -6.41 -9.29 -1.34
N TYR A 498 -5.10 -9.40 -1.16
CA TYR A 498 -4.28 -10.38 -1.85
C TYR A 498 -4.57 -11.83 -1.45
N LEU A 499 -5.23 -12.05 -0.31
CA LEU A 499 -5.48 -13.37 0.26
C LEU A 499 -6.98 -13.71 0.34
N HIS A 500 -7.81 -12.69 0.56
CA HIS A 500 -9.22 -12.86 0.89
C HIS A 500 -10.11 -12.15 -0.12
N ARG A 501 -11.28 -12.72 -0.38
CA ARG A 501 -12.36 -12.07 -1.12
C ARG A 501 -13.68 -12.34 -0.45
N LEU A 502 -14.50 -11.32 -0.26
CA LEU A 502 -15.81 -11.40 0.35
C LEU A 502 -16.86 -10.85 -0.61
N TRP A 503 -17.76 -11.72 -1.04
CA TRP A 503 -18.87 -11.38 -1.89
C TRP A 503 -20.17 -11.41 -1.10
N LEU A 504 -21.00 -10.38 -1.31
CA LEU A 504 -22.34 -10.27 -0.75
C LEU A 504 -23.34 -10.18 -1.88
N GLY A 505 -24.42 -10.93 -1.76
CA GLY A 505 -25.39 -11.04 -2.83
C GLY A 505 -26.73 -11.58 -2.39
N GLY A 506 -27.55 -11.84 -3.38
CA GLY A 506 -28.85 -12.48 -3.23
C GLY A 506 -29.23 -13.26 -4.48
N GLY A 507 -30.26 -14.06 -4.37
CA GLY A 507 -30.71 -14.91 -5.46
C GLY A 507 -32.08 -15.49 -5.24
N LEU A 508 -32.55 -16.19 -6.27
CA LEU A 508 -33.75 -16.99 -6.25
C LEU A 508 -33.34 -18.45 -6.37
N ASN A 509 -33.71 -19.25 -5.37
CA ASN A 509 -33.56 -20.70 -5.42
C ASN A 509 -34.88 -21.31 -5.87
N GLU A 510 -34.85 -22.22 -6.84
CA GLU A 510 -36.02 -22.97 -7.28
C GLU A 510 -35.85 -24.47 -6.94
N PRO A 511 -36.11 -24.88 -5.68
CA PRO A 511 -36.23 -26.29 -5.36
C PRO A 511 -37.57 -26.81 -5.86
N HIS A 512 -37.55 -27.60 -6.94
CA HIS A 512 -38.62 -28.45 -7.48
C HIS A 512 -40.04 -27.87 -7.75
N SER A 513 -40.50 -26.77 -7.13
CA SER A 513 -41.86 -26.24 -7.29
C SER A 513 -42.14 -24.79 -6.85
N SER A 514 -41.24 -24.10 -6.13
CA SER A 514 -41.42 -22.68 -5.75
C SER A 514 -40.09 -21.93 -5.68
N ALA A 515 -40.08 -20.66 -6.07
CA ALA A 515 -38.90 -19.80 -6.02
C ALA A 515 -38.81 -19.08 -4.67
N ASP A 516 -37.72 -19.26 -3.95
CA ASP A 516 -37.47 -18.61 -2.66
C ASP A 516 -36.33 -17.59 -2.78
N LEU A 517 -36.55 -16.39 -2.26
CA LEU A 517 -35.51 -15.37 -2.14
C LEU A 517 -34.49 -15.81 -1.09
N THR A 518 -33.21 -15.71 -1.42
CA THR A 518 -32.11 -15.99 -0.50
C THR A 518 -31.07 -14.89 -0.55
N GLY A 519 -30.49 -14.56 0.60
CA GLY A 519 -29.24 -13.81 0.63
C GLY A 519 -28.06 -14.78 0.54
N ARG A 520 -26.96 -14.34 -0.06
CA ARG A 520 -25.79 -15.16 -0.36
C ARG A 520 -24.52 -14.47 0.12
N LEU A 521 -23.70 -15.20 0.86
CA LEU A 521 -22.36 -14.80 1.28
C LEU A 521 -21.35 -15.76 0.68
N ARG A 522 -20.31 -15.25 0.03
CA ARG A 522 -19.17 -16.06 -0.41
C ARG A 522 -17.88 -15.49 0.12
N TYR A 523 -17.07 -16.36 0.71
CA TYR A 523 -15.72 -16.05 1.14
C TYR A 523 -14.73 -16.91 0.35
N ASP A 524 -13.79 -16.25 -0.34
CA ASP A 524 -12.70 -16.89 -1.07
C ASP A 524 -11.38 -16.66 -0.33
N LEU A 525 -10.61 -17.74 -0.14
CA LEU A 525 -9.24 -17.73 0.34
C LEU A 525 -8.32 -18.24 -0.79
N ARG A 526 -7.45 -17.37 -1.31
CA ARG A 526 -6.49 -17.72 -2.37
C ARG A 526 -5.12 -18.04 -1.78
N LEU A 527 -4.56 -19.19 -2.09
CA LEU A 527 -3.20 -19.58 -1.78
C LEU A 527 -2.55 -20.07 -3.08
N ARG A 528 -1.87 -19.17 -3.77
CA ARG A 528 -1.33 -19.38 -5.12
C ARG A 528 -2.45 -19.82 -6.06
N ARG A 529 -2.24 -20.93 -6.78
CA ARG A 529 -3.22 -21.56 -7.68
C ARG A 529 -4.42 -22.20 -6.97
N LEU A 530 -4.38 -22.36 -5.64
CA LEU A 530 -5.47 -22.95 -4.89
C LEU A 530 -6.40 -21.85 -4.38
N VAL A 531 -7.70 -21.97 -4.67
CA VAL A 531 -8.74 -21.12 -4.11
C VAL A 531 -9.75 -21.97 -3.36
N ALA A 532 -9.88 -21.71 -2.06
CA ALA A 532 -10.92 -22.29 -1.22
C ALA A 532 -12.06 -21.30 -1.06
N SER A 533 -13.26 -21.70 -1.46
CA SER A 533 -14.47 -20.89 -1.34
C SER A 533 -15.43 -21.52 -0.33
N TYR A 534 -15.98 -20.70 0.56
CA TYR A 534 -17.11 -21.04 1.40
C TYR A 534 -18.30 -20.18 1.01
N ILE A 535 -19.43 -20.81 0.68
CA ILE A 535 -20.66 -20.14 0.27
C ILE A 535 -21.75 -20.47 1.27
N ASN A 536 -22.38 -19.44 1.83
CA ASN A 536 -23.49 -19.57 2.77
C ASN A 536 -24.75 -18.91 2.20
N TYR A 537 -25.91 -19.52 2.49
CA TYR A 537 -27.23 -19.06 2.07
C TYR A 537 -28.07 -18.73 3.31
N PHE A 538 -28.64 -17.53 3.37
CA PHE A 538 -29.36 -17.03 4.56
C PHE A 538 -30.81 -17.56 4.70
N ASN A 539 -31.25 -18.47 3.83
CA ASN A 539 -32.59 -19.07 3.86
C ASN A 539 -32.61 -20.53 4.34
N GLY A 540 -31.56 -20.98 5.04
CA GLY A 540 -31.49 -22.32 5.63
C GLY A 540 -31.09 -23.44 4.67
N ARG A 541 -30.72 -23.11 3.42
CA ARG A 541 -30.01 -24.02 2.52
C ARG A 541 -28.60 -24.30 3.07
N ASP A 542 -28.13 -25.54 2.90
CA ASP A 542 -26.78 -25.94 3.30
C ASP A 542 -25.70 -25.09 2.63
N SER A 543 -24.65 -24.81 3.38
CA SER A 543 -23.48 -24.13 2.84
C SER A 543 -22.68 -25.05 1.93
N GLU A 544 -21.97 -24.43 0.99
CA GLU A 544 -21.15 -25.14 0.01
C GLU A 544 -19.68 -24.80 0.21
N GLN A 545 -18.82 -25.82 0.15
CA GLN A 545 -17.37 -25.70 0.16
C GLN A 545 -16.85 -26.06 -1.23
N ARG A 546 -16.07 -25.17 -1.82
CA ARG A 546 -15.48 -25.40 -3.15
C ARG A 546 -13.98 -25.24 -3.06
N LEU A 547 -13.22 -26.23 -3.51
CA LEU A 547 -11.79 -26.10 -3.75
C LEU A 547 -11.56 -26.01 -5.25
N ARG A 548 -10.76 -25.04 -5.66
CA ARG A 548 -10.42 -24.77 -7.05
C ARG A 548 -8.91 -24.76 -7.20
N PHE A 549 -8.39 -25.53 -8.14
CA PHE A 549 -6.98 -25.54 -8.50
C PHE A 549 -6.81 -25.02 -9.93
N GLU A 550 -6.18 -23.86 -10.08
CA GLU A 550 -5.95 -23.17 -11.33
C GLU A 550 -4.79 -23.85 -12.09
N LEU A 551 -5.12 -24.55 -13.18
CA LEU A 551 -4.11 -25.22 -14.02
C LEU A 551 -3.55 -24.27 -15.08
N ALA A 552 -4.42 -23.42 -15.63
CA ALA A 552 -4.11 -22.34 -16.55
C ALA A 552 -5.07 -21.15 -16.29
N SER A 553 -4.80 -19.99 -16.90
CA SER A 553 -5.62 -18.77 -16.74
C SER A 553 -7.11 -18.99 -17.05
N SER A 554 -7.41 -19.87 -18.01
CA SER A 554 -8.77 -20.19 -18.45
C SER A 554 -9.29 -21.53 -17.96
N PHE A 555 -8.53 -22.33 -17.19
CA PHE A 555 -8.93 -23.70 -16.85
C PHE A 555 -8.59 -24.10 -15.41
N ASP A 556 -9.62 -24.53 -14.68
CA ASP A 556 -9.52 -24.96 -13.28
C ASP A 556 -10.08 -26.38 -13.08
N LEU A 557 -9.45 -27.13 -12.17
CA LEU A 557 -10.06 -28.30 -11.53
C LEU A 557 -10.84 -27.86 -10.29
N LYS A 558 -12.00 -28.47 -10.05
CA LYS A 558 -12.85 -28.18 -8.91
C LYS A 558 -13.23 -29.41 -8.13
N VAL A 559 -13.26 -29.26 -6.81
CA VAL A 559 -13.86 -30.21 -5.87
C VAL A 559 -14.96 -29.47 -5.12
N PHE A 560 -16.16 -30.05 -5.08
CA PHE A 560 -17.33 -29.49 -4.37
C PHE A 560 -17.70 -30.43 -3.21
N ASP A 561 -17.76 -29.87 -2.01
CA ASP A 561 -18.09 -30.56 -0.75
C ASP A 561 -17.32 -31.86 -0.51
N PHE A 562 -16.14 -32.00 -1.15
CA PHE A 562 -15.33 -33.22 -1.18
C PHE A 562 -16.03 -34.46 -1.76
N GLU A 563 -17.16 -34.28 -2.45
CA GLU A 563 -17.97 -35.36 -3.02
C GLU A 563 -18.07 -35.32 -4.55
N LYS A 564 -17.93 -34.14 -5.15
CA LYS A 564 -18.07 -33.94 -6.60
C LYS A 564 -16.78 -33.39 -7.18
N LEU A 565 -16.44 -33.87 -8.37
CA LEU A 565 -15.31 -33.38 -9.16
C LEU A 565 -15.86 -32.62 -10.37
N GLY A 566 -15.22 -31.52 -10.71
CA GLY A 566 -15.61 -30.73 -11.85
C GLY A 566 -14.46 -30.00 -12.51
N ILE A 567 -14.81 -29.35 -13.61
CA ILE A 567 -13.93 -28.47 -14.36
C ILE A 567 -14.58 -27.09 -14.42
N ARG A 568 -13.76 -26.06 -14.58
CA ARG A 568 -14.22 -24.71 -14.91
C ARG A 568 -13.40 -24.17 -16.06
N ILE A 569 -14.09 -23.56 -17.00
CA ILE A 569 -13.50 -22.77 -18.06
C ILE A 569 -13.85 -21.30 -17.81
N SER A 570 -12.87 -20.41 -17.89
CA SER A 570 -13.04 -18.97 -17.69
C SER A 570 -12.53 -18.19 -18.91
N TRP A 571 -13.15 -17.05 -19.22
CA TRP A 571 -12.79 -16.16 -20.33
C TRP A 571 -13.26 -14.73 -20.11
#